data_AF-A0A9E3KWY0-F1
#
_entry.id   AF-A0A9E3KWY0-F1
#
_cell.length_a   1.000
_cell.length_b   1.000
_cell.length_c   1.000
_cell.angle_alpha   90.00
_cell.angle_beta   90.00
_cell.angle_gamma   90.00
#
_symmetry.space_group_name_H-M   'P 1'
#
loop_
_entity.id
_entity.type
_entity.pdbx_description
1 polymer ?
#
loop_
_entity_poly.entity_id
_entity_poly.type
_entity_poly.pdbx_seq_one_letter_code
_entity_poly.pdbx_strand_id
1 'polypeptide(L)'
;MIRVIRKVSFGLRTRGLEYLYRAPINEFQYPRLAATRALRRFVVSVGDRLSSGRAASAHWPEDALLFVYDLAIAPVTFDFVSYLAAAELSRRRKGLAHIDVVFVAGPHEGLRKEQPEYEAEVDFVSRNWRVRNMLVPALSLLPSVRSHALCASRGQARQLIAGVEQQTYPPDYRVDLPCLPAKAWLHDMARADGLWPMLRAGTAARRYVKSYLDKVAGERRPLVITLRNYGFERQRNSRTEDWIAFADRCDRARFAPIFVPDVGVAMTTAPADVGDHPIFLPACWNLELRMALYEAAWLNIGMMQGPLELCWLNENARYLIFLPAGGEAGISADALTEQGLRVGRDLDFATPHQRIVWEADQLANVEAAFASFSRTLPDRMPA
;
A
#
# COMPACT_ATOMS: atom_id res chain seq x y z
N MET A 1 16.67 -25.20 -2.37
CA MET A 1 18.02 -25.12 -1.79
C MET A 1 18.88 -24.01 -2.41
N ILE A 2 19.03 -23.95 -3.75
CA ILE A 2 19.85 -22.93 -4.45
C ILE A 2 19.44 -21.48 -4.13
N ARG A 3 18.14 -21.15 -4.11
CA ARG A 3 17.65 -19.80 -3.75
C ARG A 3 18.03 -19.37 -2.33
N VAL A 4 17.97 -20.29 -1.36
CA VAL A 4 18.34 -20.02 0.04
C VAL A 4 19.84 -19.74 0.14
N ILE A 5 20.68 -20.54 -0.53
CA ILE A 5 22.14 -20.33 -0.55
C ILE A 5 22.49 -18.97 -1.18
N ARG A 6 21.88 -18.62 -2.32
CA ARG A 6 22.08 -17.30 -2.95
C ARG A 6 21.67 -16.16 -2.02
N LYS A 7 20.53 -16.28 -1.34
CA LYS A 7 20.03 -15.26 -0.42
C LYS A 7 20.91 -15.11 0.82
N VAL A 8 21.39 -16.22 1.39
CA VAL A 8 22.33 -16.19 2.52
C VAL A 8 23.66 -15.57 2.09
N SER A 9 24.18 -15.94 0.92
CA SER A 9 25.39 -15.34 0.36
C SER A 9 25.24 -13.83 0.12
N PHE A 10 24.12 -13.40 -0.46
CA PHE A 10 23.81 -11.98 -0.67
C PHE A 10 23.64 -11.21 0.64
N GLY A 11 22.90 -11.79 1.60
CA GLY A 11 22.70 -11.20 2.92
C GLY A 11 24.00 -11.04 3.70
N LEU A 12 24.87 -12.05 3.66
CA LEU A 12 26.22 -11.99 4.23
C LEU A 12 27.08 -10.93 3.55
N ARG A 13 27.03 -10.80 2.22
CA ARG A 13 27.78 -9.77 1.48
C ARG A 13 27.34 -8.34 1.80
N THR A 14 26.04 -8.15 2.01
CA THR A 14 25.46 -6.80 2.19
C THR A 14 25.37 -6.36 3.64
N ARG A 15 25.15 -7.28 4.58
CA ARG A 15 24.91 -6.98 6.01
C ARG A 15 25.85 -7.74 6.96
N GLY A 16 26.83 -8.48 6.44
CA GLY A 16 27.80 -9.21 7.25
C GLY A 16 27.18 -10.31 8.11
N LEU A 17 27.86 -10.67 9.20
CA LEU A 17 27.42 -11.72 10.14
C LEU A 17 26.11 -11.39 10.87
N GLU A 18 25.77 -10.10 11.00
CA GLU A 18 24.49 -9.67 11.57
C GLU A 18 23.30 -10.26 10.82
N TYR A 19 23.44 -10.50 9.50
CA TYR A 19 22.44 -11.19 8.71
C TYR A 19 22.11 -12.59 9.25
N LEU A 20 23.09 -13.37 9.69
CA LEU A 20 22.86 -14.73 10.18
C LEU A 20 22.07 -14.74 11.49
N TYR A 21 22.26 -13.72 12.33
CA TYR A 21 21.48 -13.55 13.55
C TYR A 21 20.05 -13.09 13.25
N ARG A 22 19.88 -12.15 12.32
CA ARG A 22 18.57 -11.59 11.96
C ARG A 22 17.74 -12.50 11.05
N ALA A 23 18.36 -13.35 10.23
CA ALA A 23 17.64 -14.17 9.24
C ALA A 23 16.62 -15.14 9.86
N PRO A 24 16.93 -15.89 10.95
CA PRO A 24 15.93 -16.72 11.63
C PRO A 24 14.78 -15.91 12.21
N ILE A 25 15.06 -14.75 12.83
CA ILE A 25 14.04 -13.86 13.40
C ILE A 25 13.12 -13.34 12.28
N ASN A 26 13.70 -12.84 11.19
CA ASN A 26 12.97 -12.36 10.03
C ASN A 26 12.13 -13.47 9.39
N GLU A 27 12.66 -14.68 9.31
CA GLU A 27 11.94 -15.83 8.79
C GLU A 27 10.81 -16.26 9.74
N PHE A 28 10.93 -16.03 11.04
CA PHE A 28 9.84 -16.32 11.98
C PHE A 28 8.73 -15.25 11.98
N GLN A 29 9.10 -13.98 11.75
CA GLN A 29 8.18 -12.85 11.58
C GLN A 29 7.49 -12.83 10.20
N TYR A 30 8.20 -13.30 9.18
CA TYR A 30 7.72 -13.45 7.80
C TYR A 30 7.99 -14.90 7.35
N PRO A 31 7.15 -15.87 7.75
CA PRO A 31 7.38 -17.28 7.48
C PRO A 31 7.17 -17.59 6.00
N ARG A 32 8.26 -17.60 5.24
CA ARG A 32 8.29 -17.85 3.79
C ARG A 32 8.48 -19.35 3.51
N LEU A 33 9.27 -20.02 4.32
CA LEU A 33 9.56 -21.44 4.19
C LEU A 33 8.43 -22.29 4.77
N ALA A 34 8.18 -23.46 4.17
CA ALA A 34 7.17 -24.38 4.69
C ALA A 34 7.49 -24.87 6.12
N ALA A 35 8.78 -25.11 6.41
CA ALA A 35 9.25 -25.55 7.72
C ALA A 35 8.99 -24.51 8.82
N THR A 36 9.29 -23.23 8.56
CA THR A 36 9.07 -22.14 9.53
C THR A 36 7.58 -21.87 9.74
N ARG A 37 6.77 -21.96 8.69
CA ARG A 37 5.29 -21.95 8.82
C ARG A 37 4.76 -23.12 9.66
N ALA A 38 5.32 -24.32 9.51
CA ALA A 38 4.91 -25.48 10.31
C ALA A 38 5.29 -25.33 11.78
N LEU A 39 6.54 -24.93 12.06
CA LEU A 39 7.03 -24.68 13.42
C LEU A 39 6.21 -23.60 14.12
N ARG A 40 5.94 -22.48 13.42
CA ARG A 40 5.16 -21.38 13.98
C ARG A 40 3.74 -21.81 14.32
N ARG A 41 3.05 -22.52 13.42
CA ARG A 41 1.72 -23.08 13.70
C ARG A 41 1.74 -24.01 14.91
N PHE A 42 2.76 -24.84 15.05
CA PHE A 42 2.92 -25.69 16.23
C PHE A 42 3.05 -24.85 17.51
N VAL A 43 3.96 -23.88 17.55
CA VAL A 43 4.15 -23.00 18.72
C VAL A 43 2.87 -22.25 19.09
N VAL A 44 2.17 -21.68 18.10
CA VAL A 44 0.88 -21.00 18.30
C VAL A 44 -0.17 -21.97 18.84
N SER A 45 -0.29 -23.16 18.27
CA SER A 45 -1.29 -24.15 18.71
C SER A 45 -1.05 -24.65 20.15
N VAL A 46 0.21 -24.79 20.57
CA VAL A 46 0.56 -25.14 21.95
C VAL A 46 0.24 -23.98 22.88
N GLY A 47 0.60 -22.76 22.49
CA GLY A 47 0.27 -21.54 23.25
C GLY A 47 -1.23 -21.37 23.47
N ASP A 48 -2.02 -21.54 22.43
CA ASP A 48 -3.49 -21.41 22.48
C ASP A 48 -4.14 -22.45 23.41
N ARG A 49 -3.61 -23.69 23.44
CA ARG A 49 -4.09 -24.73 24.36
C ARG A 49 -3.72 -24.44 25.81
N LEU A 50 -2.61 -23.75 26.05
CA LEU A 50 -2.22 -23.34 27.40
C LEU A 50 -2.97 -22.08 27.86
N SER A 51 -3.47 -21.26 26.93
CA SER A 51 -4.26 -20.05 27.24
C SER A 51 -5.78 -20.27 27.20
N SER A 52 -6.27 -21.42 26.72
CA SER A 52 -7.69 -21.77 26.71
C SER A 52 -8.24 -21.79 28.13
N GLY A 53 -8.98 -20.75 28.50
CA GLY A 53 -9.42 -20.47 29.86
C GLY A 53 -9.44 -18.97 30.21
N ARG A 54 -8.79 -18.13 29.39
CA ARG A 54 -8.99 -16.68 29.48
C ARG A 54 -10.36 -16.30 28.90
N ALA A 55 -11.14 -15.54 29.67
CA ALA A 55 -12.38 -14.96 29.18
C ALA A 55 -12.09 -14.09 27.94
N ALA A 56 -12.90 -14.25 26.89
CA ALA A 56 -12.81 -13.40 25.71
C ALA A 56 -12.99 -11.93 26.12
N SER A 57 -12.17 -11.05 25.54
CA SER A 57 -12.38 -9.63 25.73
C SER A 57 -13.79 -9.29 25.19
N ALA A 58 -14.65 -8.75 26.05
CA ALA A 58 -16.00 -8.32 25.65
C ALA A 58 -15.98 -7.09 24.71
N HIS A 59 -14.80 -6.68 24.24
CA HIS A 59 -14.59 -5.47 23.45
C HIS A 59 -14.90 -5.66 21.96
N TRP A 60 -14.85 -6.89 21.45
CA TRP A 60 -15.04 -7.19 20.03
C TRP A 60 -16.20 -8.16 19.83
N PRO A 61 -17.15 -7.87 18.93
CA PRO A 61 -18.23 -8.78 18.60
C PRO A 61 -17.75 -9.93 17.72
N GLU A 62 -18.47 -11.04 17.80
CA GLU A 62 -18.11 -12.30 17.15
C GLU A 62 -18.19 -12.24 15.62
N ASP A 63 -18.88 -11.25 15.06
CA ASP A 63 -19.06 -11.04 13.62
C ASP A 63 -17.97 -10.14 12.99
N ALA A 64 -16.88 -9.85 13.71
CA ALA A 64 -15.79 -9.00 13.25
C ALA A 64 -14.47 -9.76 13.10
N LEU A 65 -13.71 -9.43 12.04
CA LEU A 65 -12.31 -9.82 11.91
C LEU A 65 -11.44 -8.81 12.66
N LEU A 66 -10.57 -9.28 13.56
CA LEU A 66 -9.61 -8.41 14.24
C LEU A 66 -8.31 -8.32 13.43
N PHE A 67 -8.14 -7.27 12.63
CA PHE A 67 -6.90 -7.03 11.90
C PHE A 67 -5.86 -6.40 12.83
N VAL A 68 -4.76 -7.10 13.09
CA VAL A 68 -3.69 -6.60 13.97
C VAL A 68 -2.52 -6.10 13.14
N TYR A 69 -2.18 -4.82 13.31
CA TYR A 69 -1.05 -4.17 12.68
C TYR A 69 0.04 -3.85 13.71
N ASP A 70 1.06 -4.71 13.79
CA ASP A 70 2.08 -4.61 14.82
C ASP A 70 3.28 -3.77 14.38
N LEU A 71 3.36 -2.55 14.90
CA LEU A 71 4.39 -1.57 14.58
C LEU A 71 5.78 -1.99 15.07
N ALA A 72 5.93 -3.11 15.79
CA ALA A 72 7.24 -3.71 16.08
C ALA A 72 7.91 -4.31 14.84
N ILE A 73 7.12 -4.71 13.84
CA ILE A 73 7.61 -5.38 12.63
C ILE A 73 7.07 -4.76 11.33
N ALA A 74 5.92 -4.09 11.41
CA ALA A 74 5.25 -3.50 10.27
C ALA A 74 5.84 -2.14 9.87
N PRO A 75 6.03 -1.89 8.57
CA PRO A 75 6.48 -0.58 8.10
C PRO A 75 5.37 0.48 8.27
N VAL A 76 5.75 1.74 8.47
CA VAL A 76 4.81 2.87 8.40
C VAL A 76 4.84 3.46 6.99
N THR A 77 4.30 2.69 6.04
CA THR A 77 4.25 3.01 4.60
C THR A 77 2.88 2.68 4.01
N PHE A 78 2.67 3.00 2.73
CA PHE A 78 1.45 2.64 2.01
C PHE A 78 1.21 1.12 1.86
N ASP A 79 2.24 0.27 2.08
CA ASP A 79 2.08 -1.20 2.15
C ASP A 79 0.94 -1.62 3.11
N PHE A 80 0.66 -0.77 4.12
CA PHE A 80 -0.49 -0.94 5.02
C PHE A 80 -1.80 -1.16 4.27
N VAL A 81 -2.02 -0.42 3.19
CA VAL A 81 -3.26 -0.49 2.40
C VAL A 81 -3.38 -1.86 1.74
N SER A 82 -2.29 -2.42 1.23
CA SER A 82 -2.25 -3.78 0.71
C SER A 82 -2.54 -4.83 1.80
N TYR A 83 -2.03 -4.64 3.02
CA TYR A 83 -2.36 -5.52 4.16
C TYR A 83 -3.82 -5.39 4.61
N LEU A 84 -4.38 -4.18 4.57
CA LEU A 84 -5.79 -3.91 4.87
C LEU A 84 -6.70 -4.58 3.83
N ALA A 85 -6.35 -4.50 2.55
CA ALA A 85 -7.06 -5.22 1.48
C ALA A 85 -6.98 -6.75 1.69
N ALA A 86 -5.82 -7.27 2.10
CA ALA A 86 -5.68 -8.68 2.41
C ALA A 86 -6.54 -9.12 3.62
N ALA A 87 -6.68 -8.25 4.63
CA ALA A 87 -7.59 -8.46 5.76
C ALA A 87 -9.07 -8.48 5.30
N GLU A 88 -9.46 -7.61 4.37
CA GLU A 88 -10.80 -7.62 3.76
C GLU A 88 -11.13 -8.93 3.06
N LEU A 89 -10.20 -9.46 2.26
CA LEU A 89 -10.42 -10.75 1.62
C LEU A 89 -10.54 -11.89 2.66
N SER A 90 -9.76 -11.82 3.75
CA SER A 90 -9.88 -12.77 4.87
C SER A 90 -11.24 -12.66 5.57
N ARG A 91 -11.73 -11.45 5.84
CA ARG A 91 -13.05 -11.18 6.43
C ARG A 91 -14.15 -11.84 5.60
N ARG A 92 -14.14 -11.58 4.28
CA ARG A 92 -15.11 -12.14 3.32
C ARG A 92 -15.10 -13.67 3.31
N ARG A 93 -13.91 -14.29 3.25
CA ARG A 93 -13.77 -15.77 3.29
C ARG A 93 -14.32 -16.38 4.58
N LYS A 94 -14.21 -15.67 5.70
CA LYS A 94 -14.77 -16.09 6.98
C LYS A 94 -16.26 -15.77 7.14
N GLY A 95 -16.88 -15.05 6.18
CA GLY A 95 -18.28 -14.64 6.28
C GLY A 95 -18.56 -13.62 7.39
N LEU A 96 -17.54 -12.89 7.86
CA LEU A 96 -17.66 -11.91 8.93
C LEU A 96 -18.21 -10.59 8.39
N ALA A 97 -18.95 -9.81 9.19
CA ALA A 97 -19.57 -8.57 8.74
C ALA A 97 -18.59 -7.39 8.68
N HIS A 98 -17.66 -7.31 9.64
CA HIS A 98 -16.83 -6.11 9.84
C HIS A 98 -15.35 -6.44 10.04
N ILE A 99 -14.51 -5.41 9.98
CA ILE A 99 -13.12 -5.41 10.46
C ILE A 99 -12.99 -4.39 11.58
N ASP A 100 -12.34 -4.80 12.66
CA ASP A 100 -11.78 -3.89 13.65
C ASP A 100 -10.26 -3.95 13.59
N VAL A 101 -9.60 -2.79 13.65
CA VAL A 101 -8.14 -2.71 13.48
C VAL A 101 -7.45 -2.38 14.80
N VAL A 102 -6.46 -3.19 15.18
CA VAL A 102 -5.63 -2.92 16.38
C VAL A 102 -4.20 -2.62 15.94
N PHE A 103 -3.76 -1.38 16.17
CA PHE A 103 -2.37 -1.01 16.03
C PHE A 103 -1.61 -1.32 17.33
N VAL A 104 -0.58 -2.16 17.25
CA VAL A 104 0.23 -2.56 18.41
C VAL A 104 1.53 -1.77 18.42
N ALA A 105 1.84 -1.14 19.55
CA ALA A 105 3.07 -0.37 19.75
C ALA A 105 4.33 -1.24 19.57
N GLY A 106 5.26 -0.74 18.76
CA GLY A 106 6.61 -1.25 18.61
C GLY A 106 7.56 -0.87 19.76
N PRO A 107 8.73 -1.51 19.86
CA PRO A 107 9.66 -1.36 20.98
C PRO A 107 10.47 -0.06 20.96
N HIS A 108 10.53 0.65 19.83
CA HIS A 108 11.29 1.89 19.68
C HIS A 108 10.31 3.06 19.63
N GLU A 109 9.95 3.56 20.82
CA GLU A 109 8.99 4.67 20.99
C GLU A 109 7.64 4.42 20.29
N GLY A 110 7.20 3.17 20.29
CA GLY A 110 5.95 2.75 19.64
C GLY A 110 6.09 2.29 18.20
N LEU A 111 7.29 2.32 17.61
CA LEU A 111 7.57 1.87 16.23
C LEU A 111 8.71 0.84 16.18
N ARG A 112 8.99 0.33 14.98
CA ARG A 112 10.16 -0.48 14.66
C ARG A 112 11.35 0.41 14.30
N LYS A 113 12.55 -0.11 14.48
CA LYS A 113 13.76 0.51 13.93
C LYS A 113 13.82 0.24 12.42
N GLU A 114 14.10 1.27 11.64
CA GLU A 114 14.26 1.15 10.18
C GLU A 114 15.74 1.05 9.80
N GLN A 115 16.01 0.90 8.50
CA GLN A 115 17.37 0.96 7.99
C GLN A 115 17.92 2.40 8.13
N PRO A 116 19.20 2.59 8.50
CA PRO A 116 19.77 3.92 8.72
C PRO A 116 19.56 4.88 7.55
N GLU A 117 19.68 4.39 6.32
CA GLU A 117 19.49 5.18 5.09
C GLU A 117 18.04 5.66 4.94
N TYR A 118 17.08 4.87 5.40
CA TYR A 118 15.67 5.28 5.43
C TYR A 118 15.41 6.26 6.58
N GLU A 119 15.97 6.02 7.77
CA GLU A 119 15.81 6.91 8.93
C GLU A 119 16.44 8.29 8.71
N ALA A 120 17.48 8.39 7.89
CA ALA A 120 18.10 9.65 7.50
C ALA A 120 17.15 10.55 6.68
N GLU A 121 16.27 9.95 5.89
CA GLU A 121 15.31 10.66 5.03
C GLU A 121 13.92 10.75 5.68
N VAL A 122 13.55 9.77 6.51
CA VAL A 122 12.29 9.73 7.27
C VAL A 122 12.56 9.30 8.69
N ASP A 123 12.80 10.30 9.51
CA ASP A 123 13.09 10.14 10.92
C ASP A 123 11.91 9.54 11.71
N PHE A 124 12.16 9.30 13.00
CA PHE A 124 11.14 8.77 13.89
C PHE A 124 9.90 9.68 13.98
N VAL A 125 10.08 10.99 14.10
CA VAL A 125 8.99 11.96 14.23
C VAL A 125 8.06 11.92 13.01
N SER A 126 8.66 11.92 11.81
CA SER A 126 7.94 11.82 10.53
C SER A 126 7.19 10.50 10.41
N ARG A 127 7.78 9.38 10.82
CA ARG A 127 7.09 8.08 10.84
C ARG A 127 5.93 8.07 11.83
N ASN A 128 6.10 8.60 13.03
CA ASN A 128 5.03 8.69 14.01
C ASN A 128 3.87 9.57 13.51
N TRP A 129 4.18 10.68 12.83
CA TRP A 129 3.18 11.51 12.16
C TRP A 129 2.40 10.73 11.09
N ARG A 130 3.06 9.88 10.30
CA ARG A 130 2.41 9.02 9.29
C ARG A 130 1.45 8.00 9.90
N VAL A 131 1.64 7.54 11.14
CA VAL A 131 0.64 6.68 11.78
C VAL A 131 -0.72 7.38 11.83
N ARG A 132 -0.74 8.65 12.26
CA ARG A 132 -1.98 9.43 12.45
C ARG A 132 -2.52 10.05 11.16
N ASN A 133 -1.67 10.31 10.19
CA ASN A 133 -2.05 11.04 8.97
C ASN A 133 -2.06 10.16 7.71
N MET A 134 -1.63 8.91 7.79
CA MET A 134 -1.64 7.96 6.69
C MET A 134 -2.26 6.61 7.08
N LEU A 135 -1.77 5.94 8.13
CA LEU A 135 -2.30 4.61 8.49
C LEU A 135 -3.75 4.67 9.01
N VAL A 136 -4.01 5.52 10.02
CA VAL A 136 -5.36 5.65 10.59
C VAL A 136 -6.35 6.19 9.55
N PRO A 137 -6.05 7.23 8.75
CA PRO A 137 -6.96 7.70 7.71
C PRO A 137 -7.20 6.69 6.59
N ALA A 138 -6.25 5.78 6.29
CA ALA A 138 -6.47 4.74 5.29
C ALA A 138 -7.61 3.78 5.67
N LEU A 139 -7.98 3.70 6.96
CA LEU A 139 -9.09 2.89 7.44
C LEU A 139 -10.45 3.35 6.87
N SER A 140 -10.65 4.66 6.66
CA SER A 140 -11.92 5.18 6.13
C SER A 140 -12.15 4.81 4.66
N LEU A 141 -11.11 4.36 3.96
CA LEU A 141 -11.17 3.95 2.56
C LEU A 141 -11.81 2.57 2.39
N LEU A 142 -11.94 1.79 3.45
CA LEU A 142 -12.51 0.44 3.42
C LEU A 142 -13.83 0.40 4.20
N PRO A 143 -15.00 0.32 3.53
CA PRO A 143 -16.30 0.44 4.19
C PRO A 143 -16.60 -0.64 5.25
N SER A 144 -15.92 -1.79 5.21
CA SER A 144 -16.08 -2.85 6.20
C SER A 144 -15.33 -2.57 7.51
N VAL A 145 -14.42 -1.59 7.52
CA VAL A 145 -13.76 -1.15 8.76
C VAL A 145 -14.76 -0.39 9.60
N ARG A 146 -15.03 -0.92 10.78
CA ARG A 146 -16.00 -0.35 11.71
C ARG A 146 -15.34 0.48 12.79
N SER A 147 -14.23 0.01 13.33
CA SER A 147 -13.53 0.70 14.41
C SER A 147 -12.03 0.38 14.42
N HIS A 148 -11.29 1.12 15.26
CA HIS A 148 -9.88 0.85 15.47
C HIS A 148 -9.42 1.24 16.88
N ALA A 149 -8.31 0.65 17.31
CA ALA A 149 -7.59 1.01 18.52
C ALA A 149 -6.11 1.27 18.20
N LEU A 150 -5.58 2.41 18.66
CA LEU A 150 -4.17 2.71 18.66
C LEU A 150 -3.60 2.46 20.06
N CYS A 151 -2.99 1.30 20.28
CA CYS A 151 -2.49 0.90 21.59
C CYS A 151 -1.24 1.69 21.97
N ALA A 152 -1.24 2.30 23.16
CA ALA A 152 -0.07 2.98 23.73
C ALA A 152 1.01 1.98 24.20
N SER A 153 0.65 0.72 24.44
CA SER A 153 1.58 -0.32 24.85
C SER A 153 1.18 -1.70 24.36
N ARG A 154 2.14 -2.64 24.35
CA ARG A 154 1.85 -4.05 24.10
C ARG A 154 0.96 -4.67 25.18
N GLY A 155 1.01 -4.17 26.41
CA GLY A 155 0.11 -4.60 27.50
C GLY A 155 -1.36 -4.31 27.17
N GLN A 156 -1.64 -3.11 26.68
CA GLN A 156 -2.98 -2.73 26.22
C GLN A 156 -3.43 -3.61 25.03
N ALA A 157 -2.54 -3.86 24.07
CA ALA A 157 -2.85 -4.76 22.95
C ALA A 157 -3.17 -6.18 23.44
N ARG A 158 -2.45 -6.72 24.43
CA ARG A 158 -2.77 -8.04 25.02
C ARG A 158 -4.17 -8.06 25.61
N GLN A 159 -4.58 -7.00 26.30
CA GLN A 159 -5.93 -6.92 26.88
C GLN A 159 -7.01 -6.91 25.80
N LEU A 160 -6.79 -6.20 24.70
CA LEU A 160 -7.75 -6.11 23.59
C LEU A 160 -7.81 -7.39 22.73
N ILE A 161 -6.75 -8.18 22.67
CA ILE A 161 -6.67 -9.38 21.81
C ILE A 161 -6.99 -10.67 22.59
N ALA A 162 -6.92 -10.62 23.92
CA ALA A 162 -7.11 -11.80 24.78
C ALA A 162 -8.45 -12.50 24.54
N GLY A 163 -8.38 -13.80 24.25
CA GLY A 163 -9.52 -14.69 24.06
C GLY A 163 -10.26 -14.53 22.73
N VAL A 164 -9.78 -13.68 21.82
CA VAL A 164 -10.28 -13.57 20.42
C VAL A 164 -9.18 -13.90 19.41
N GLU A 165 -8.14 -14.62 19.82
CA GLU A 165 -6.95 -14.88 18.99
C GLU A 165 -7.28 -15.63 17.68
N GLN A 166 -8.34 -16.45 17.66
CA GLN A 166 -8.79 -17.18 16.46
C GLN A 166 -9.47 -16.27 15.42
N GLN A 167 -9.96 -15.10 15.83
CA GLN A 167 -10.56 -14.09 14.95
C GLN A 167 -9.51 -13.14 14.36
N THR A 168 -8.25 -13.23 14.80
CA THR A 168 -7.20 -12.32 14.34
C THR A 168 -6.83 -12.53 12.88
N TYR A 169 -6.36 -11.46 12.26
CA TYR A 169 -5.60 -11.47 11.02
C TYR A 169 -4.30 -10.69 11.21
N PRO A 170 -3.13 -11.25 10.87
CA PRO A 170 -2.89 -12.63 10.41
C PRO A 170 -3.39 -13.69 11.41
N PRO A 171 -3.82 -14.88 10.94
CA PRO A 171 -4.43 -15.90 11.82
C PRO A 171 -3.48 -16.47 12.88
N ASP A 172 -2.17 -16.39 12.63
CA ASP A 172 -1.11 -16.86 13.51
C ASP A 172 -0.43 -15.72 14.28
N TYR A 173 -1.07 -14.55 14.35
CA TYR A 173 -0.55 -13.41 15.09
C TYR A 173 -0.73 -13.60 16.61
N ARG A 174 0.32 -13.41 17.39
CA ARG A 174 0.22 -13.20 18.85
C ARG A 174 1.05 -12.00 19.24
N VAL A 175 0.67 -11.29 20.31
CA VAL A 175 1.44 -10.11 20.75
C VAL A 175 2.89 -10.49 21.07
N ASP A 176 3.15 -11.61 21.71
CA ASP A 176 4.54 -12.02 22.00
C ASP A 176 5.22 -12.75 20.82
N LEU A 177 4.46 -12.96 19.74
CA LEU A 177 4.91 -13.62 18.53
C LEU A 177 4.34 -12.92 17.30
N PRO A 178 4.80 -11.71 16.96
CA PRO A 178 4.21 -10.96 15.86
C PRO A 178 4.55 -11.59 14.51
N CYS A 179 3.67 -11.39 13.54
CA CYS A 179 3.89 -11.70 12.12
C CYS A 179 3.15 -10.69 11.25
N LEU A 180 3.55 -10.63 9.98
CA LEU A 180 2.81 -9.92 8.95
C LEU A 180 2.30 -10.86 7.87
N PRO A 181 1.21 -10.48 7.18
CA PRO A 181 0.82 -11.18 5.97
C PRO A 181 1.97 -11.18 4.96
N ALA A 182 2.10 -12.27 4.20
CA ALA A 182 2.99 -12.28 3.05
C ALA A 182 2.46 -11.30 1.99
N LYS A 183 3.31 -10.45 1.41
CA LYS A 183 2.89 -9.51 0.35
C LYS A 183 2.24 -10.21 -0.85
N ALA A 184 2.78 -11.37 -1.24
CA ALA A 184 2.23 -12.20 -2.30
C ALA A 184 0.82 -12.76 -2.01
N TRP A 185 0.39 -12.76 -0.74
CA TRP A 185 -0.90 -13.34 -0.34
C TRP A 185 -2.09 -12.69 -1.05
N LEU A 186 -2.09 -11.35 -1.19
CA LEU A 186 -3.14 -10.63 -1.90
C LEU A 186 -3.26 -11.12 -3.36
N HIS A 187 -2.11 -11.26 -4.03
CA HIS A 187 -2.03 -11.77 -5.40
C HIS A 187 -2.45 -13.23 -5.52
N ASP A 188 -2.05 -14.07 -4.56
CA ASP A 188 -2.45 -15.48 -4.50
C ASP A 188 -3.97 -15.62 -4.35
N MET A 189 -4.59 -14.79 -3.49
CA MET A 189 -6.04 -14.79 -3.31
C MET A 189 -6.78 -14.31 -4.55
N ALA A 190 -6.32 -13.22 -5.18
CA ALA A 190 -6.92 -12.71 -6.41
C ALA A 190 -6.95 -13.78 -7.52
N ARG A 191 -5.86 -14.54 -7.66
CA ARG A 191 -5.78 -15.66 -8.60
C ARG A 191 -6.71 -16.83 -8.27
N ALA A 192 -6.88 -17.13 -6.99
CA ALA A 192 -7.67 -18.28 -6.54
C ALA A 192 -9.18 -18.03 -6.60
N ASP A 193 -9.63 -16.85 -6.18
CA ASP A 193 -11.05 -16.60 -5.91
C ASP A 193 -11.68 -15.55 -6.85
N GLY A 194 -10.88 -14.84 -7.65
CA GLY A 194 -11.36 -13.70 -8.45
C GLY A 194 -11.93 -12.55 -7.61
N LEU A 195 -11.68 -12.53 -6.30
CA LEU A 195 -12.15 -11.49 -5.39
C LEU A 195 -11.26 -10.26 -5.47
N TRP A 196 -11.90 -9.09 -5.59
CA TRP A 196 -11.23 -7.83 -5.88
C TRP A 196 -11.22 -6.84 -4.71
N PRO A 197 -10.16 -6.00 -4.59
CA PRO A 197 -10.10 -4.97 -3.57
C PRO A 197 -11.12 -3.83 -3.77
N MET A 198 -11.59 -3.30 -2.63
CA MET A 198 -12.82 -2.50 -2.48
C MET A 198 -12.57 -1.08 -1.99
N LEU A 199 -11.36 -0.55 -2.10
CA LEU A 199 -11.12 0.76 -1.54
C LEU A 199 -11.95 1.78 -2.28
N ARG A 200 -12.61 2.64 -1.53
CA ARG A 200 -13.53 3.61 -2.07
C ARG A 200 -13.43 4.91 -1.29
N ALA A 201 -13.56 6.03 -1.99
CA ALA A 201 -13.60 7.32 -1.32
C ALA A 201 -14.91 7.53 -0.56
N GLY A 202 -14.85 8.24 0.56
CA GLY A 202 -16.03 8.70 1.27
C GLY A 202 -16.87 9.68 0.45
N THR A 203 -18.19 9.73 0.73
CA THR A 203 -19.14 10.58 0.01
C THR A 203 -18.79 12.07 0.06
N ALA A 204 -18.29 12.56 1.21
CA ALA A 204 -17.89 13.95 1.35
C ALA A 204 -16.69 14.29 0.47
N ALA A 205 -15.67 13.42 0.46
CA ALA A 205 -14.48 13.61 -0.37
C ALA A 205 -14.83 13.63 -1.87
N ARG A 206 -15.71 12.72 -2.33
CA ARG A 206 -16.23 12.74 -3.71
C ARG A 206 -16.91 14.05 -4.07
N ARG A 207 -17.70 14.63 -3.16
CA ARG A 207 -18.36 15.93 -3.39
C ARG A 207 -17.35 17.07 -3.55
N TYR A 208 -16.32 17.11 -2.70
CA TYR A 208 -15.28 18.13 -2.77
C TYR A 208 -14.44 18.00 -4.04
N VAL A 209 -14.04 16.79 -4.40
CA VAL A 209 -13.30 16.53 -5.64
C VAL A 209 -14.15 16.86 -6.86
N LYS A 210 -15.44 16.50 -6.88
CA LYS A 210 -16.33 16.89 -7.98
C LYS A 210 -16.36 18.41 -8.13
N SER A 211 -16.56 19.14 -7.04
CA SER A 211 -16.60 20.61 -7.06
C SER A 211 -15.29 21.23 -7.54
N TYR A 212 -14.16 20.57 -7.25
CA TYR A 212 -12.86 20.97 -7.77
C TYR A 212 -12.75 20.71 -9.28
N LEU A 213 -13.07 19.49 -9.74
CA LEU A 213 -13.00 19.09 -11.14
C LEU A 213 -13.95 19.89 -12.03
N ASP A 214 -15.15 20.22 -11.56
CA ASP A 214 -16.09 21.10 -12.26
C ASP A 214 -15.45 22.47 -12.57
N LYS A 215 -14.58 22.96 -11.67
CA LYS A 215 -13.85 24.24 -11.85
C LYS A 215 -12.61 24.11 -12.72
N VAL A 216 -11.79 23.07 -12.50
CA VAL A 216 -10.47 22.97 -13.15
C VAL A 216 -10.49 22.21 -14.46
N ALA A 217 -11.39 21.24 -14.64
CA ALA A 217 -11.50 20.43 -15.83
C ALA A 217 -12.73 20.83 -16.67
N GLY A 218 -13.85 21.14 -16.02
CA GLY A 218 -15.12 21.37 -16.70
C GLY A 218 -15.54 20.12 -17.46
N GLU A 219 -15.81 20.25 -18.76
CA GLU A 219 -16.15 19.13 -19.65
C GLU A 219 -14.93 18.30 -20.12
N ARG A 220 -13.71 18.75 -19.79
CA ARG A 220 -12.49 18.04 -20.18
C ARG A 220 -12.25 16.83 -19.30
N ARG A 221 -11.54 15.85 -19.85
CA ARG A 221 -11.17 14.61 -19.15
C ARG A 221 -10.03 14.88 -18.16
N PRO A 222 -10.24 14.69 -16.85
CA PRO A 222 -9.16 14.88 -15.88
C PRO A 222 -8.08 13.80 -16.05
N LEU A 223 -6.85 14.24 -16.27
CA LEU A 223 -5.65 13.39 -16.29
C LEU A 223 -4.84 13.67 -15.03
N VAL A 224 -4.89 12.76 -14.06
CA VAL A 224 -4.23 12.96 -12.77
C VAL A 224 -2.82 12.38 -12.83
N ILE A 225 -1.81 13.24 -12.75
CA ILE A 225 -0.39 12.88 -12.80
C ILE A 225 0.17 12.92 -11.38
N THR A 226 0.51 11.76 -10.83
CA THR A 226 1.08 11.67 -9.48
C THR A 226 2.60 11.52 -9.57
N LEU A 227 3.31 12.55 -9.10
CA LEU A 227 4.76 12.59 -9.12
C LEU A 227 5.34 11.90 -7.87
N ARG A 228 6.50 11.26 -8.05
CA ARG A 228 7.35 10.81 -6.95
C ARG A 228 8.58 11.70 -6.87
N ASN A 229 8.83 12.26 -5.70
CA ASN A 229 10.05 13.01 -5.42
C ASN A 229 10.45 12.80 -3.96
N TYR A 230 10.99 11.62 -3.69
CA TYR A 230 11.31 11.11 -2.38
C TYR A 230 12.82 11.04 -2.18
N GLY A 231 13.30 11.38 -0.98
CA GLY A 231 14.74 11.41 -0.66
C GLY A 231 15.39 10.02 -0.60
N PHE A 232 14.61 9.00 -0.25
CA PHE A 232 15.04 7.59 -0.24
C PHE A 232 14.73 6.90 -1.58
N GLU A 233 15.64 6.07 -2.09
CA GLU A 233 15.52 5.45 -3.42
C GLU A 233 15.20 6.49 -4.53
N ARG A 234 16.06 7.50 -4.68
CA ARG A 234 15.86 8.61 -5.62
C ARG A 234 15.79 8.19 -7.09
N GLN A 235 16.42 7.08 -7.45
CA GLN A 235 16.36 6.46 -8.78
C GLN A 235 14.94 6.04 -9.18
N ARG A 236 14.00 5.96 -8.23
CA ARG A 236 12.58 5.71 -8.49
C ARG A 236 11.76 6.98 -8.68
N ASN A 237 12.35 8.16 -8.50
CA ASN A 237 11.65 9.43 -8.67
C ASN A 237 11.18 9.62 -10.10
N SER A 238 10.07 10.35 -10.22
CA SER A 238 9.51 10.72 -11.51
C SER A 238 10.48 11.61 -12.27
N ARG A 239 10.53 11.43 -13.59
CA ARG A 239 11.16 12.38 -14.51
C ARG A 239 10.22 13.57 -14.71
N THR A 240 10.20 14.48 -13.73
CA THR A 240 9.22 15.57 -13.65
C THR A 240 9.14 16.40 -14.94
N GLU A 241 10.29 16.68 -15.57
CA GLU A 241 10.34 17.41 -16.85
C GLU A 241 9.62 16.68 -17.98
N ASP A 242 9.77 15.34 -18.07
CA ASP A 242 9.09 14.52 -19.07
C ASP A 242 7.56 14.49 -18.82
N TRP A 243 7.13 14.46 -17.55
CA TRP A 243 5.70 14.55 -17.20
C TRP A 243 5.09 15.91 -17.54
N ILE A 244 5.82 17.00 -17.33
CA ILE A 244 5.39 18.35 -17.72
C ILE A 244 5.31 18.45 -19.24
N ALA A 245 6.35 18.02 -19.96
CA ALA A 245 6.35 18.03 -21.42
C ALA A 245 5.20 17.20 -22.02
N PHE A 246 4.87 16.06 -21.42
CA PHE A 246 3.69 15.28 -21.79
C PHE A 246 2.39 16.06 -21.57
N ALA A 247 2.24 16.70 -20.41
CA ALA A 247 1.05 17.50 -20.08
C ALA A 247 0.88 18.70 -21.03
N ASP A 248 1.98 19.34 -21.44
CA ASP A 248 1.99 20.45 -22.40
C ASP A 248 1.55 20.03 -23.80
N ARG A 249 1.89 18.80 -24.20
CA ARG A 249 1.56 18.23 -25.52
C ARG A 249 0.17 17.58 -25.58
N CYS A 250 -0.49 17.41 -24.44
CA CYS A 250 -1.86 16.91 -24.41
C CYS A 250 -2.82 17.89 -25.08
N ASP A 251 -3.83 17.37 -25.80
CA ASP A 251 -4.92 18.18 -26.34
C ASP A 251 -5.71 18.82 -25.19
N ARG A 252 -5.42 20.09 -24.89
CA ARG A 252 -6.02 20.85 -23.78
C ARG A 252 -7.50 21.13 -23.97
N ALA A 253 -8.06 20.95 -25.17
CA ALA A 253 -9.51 21.01 -25.39
C ALA A 253 -10.21 19.72 -24.94
N ARG A 254 -9.49 18.59 -24.90
CA ARG A 254 -10.03 17.28 -24.49
C ARG A 254 -9.63 16.88 -23.09
N PHE A 255 -8.42 17.23 -22.67
CA PHE A 255 -7.82 16.77 -21.42
C PHE A 255 -7.49 17.94 -20.49
N ALA A 256 -7.57 17.66 -19.19
CA ALA A 256 -7.14 18.55 -18.13
C ALA A 256 -6.08 17.83 -17.28
N PRO A 257 -4.78 17.99 -17.59
CA PRO A 257 -3.69 17.51 -16.74
C PRO A 257 -3.75 18.18 -15.37
N ILE A 258 -3.71 17.37 -14.30
CA ILE A 258 -3.75 17.82 -12.90
C ILE A 258 -2.60 17.13 -12.18
N PHE A 259 -1.72 17.90 -11.55
CA PHE A 259 -0.57 17.36 -10.85
C PHE A 259 -0.85 17.13 -9.36
N VAL A 260 -0.38 15.98 -8.87
CA VAL A 260 -0.31 15.65 -7.44
C VAL A 260 1.16 15.45 -7.09
N PRO A 261 1.80 16.39 -6.37
CA PRO A 261 3.20 16.27 -6.00
C PRO A 261 3.42 15.23 -4.90
N ASP A 262 4.68 14.87 -4.70
CA ASP A 262 5.11 14.08 -3.55
C ASP A 262 4.77 14.78 -2.23
N VAL A 263 4.38 14.01 -1.22
CA VAL A 263 3.97 14.53 0.10
C VAL A 263 5.10 15.27 0.80
N GLY A 264 6.33 14.75 0.71
CA GLY A 264 7.49 15.37 1.35
C GLY A 264 7.80 16.74 0.74
N VAL A 265 7.78 16.81 -0.59
CA VAL A 265 7.99 18.05 -1.33
C VAL A 265 6.89 19.05 -1.05
N ALA A 266 5.62 18.65 -1.14
CA ALA A 266 4.48 19.55 -0.94
C ALA A 266 4.47 20.25 0.42
N MET A 267 5.16 19.70 1.42
CA MET A 267 5.22 20.20 2.79
C MET A 267 6.50 20.97 3.11
N THR A 268 7.58 20.74 2.37
CA THR A 268 8.93 21.26 2.72
C THR A 268 9.50 22.21 1.69
N THR A 269 9.10 22.09 0.42
CA THR A 269 9.56 22.94 -0.67
C THR A 269 8.39 23.36 -1.55
N ALA A 270 8.58 24.37 -2.40
CA ALA A 270 7.62 24.62 -3.46
C ALA A 270 7.54 23.36 -4.35
N PRO A 271 6.33 22.93 -4.76
CA PRO A 271 6.18 21.95 -5.83
C PRO A 271 6.95 22.38 -7.07
N ALA A 272 7.29 21.41 -7.93
CA ALA A 272 7.87 21.74 -9.23
C ALA A 272 6.99 22.76 -9.96
N ASP A 273 7.62 23.69 -10.68
CA ASP A 273 6.90 24.59 -11.56
C ASP A 273 6.33 23.77 -12.71
N VAL A 274 5.01 23.58 -12.68
CA VAL A 274 4.25 22.88 -13.72
C VAL A 274 3.51 23.89 -14.62
N GLY A 275 3.97 25.15 -14.64
CA GLY A 275 3.36 26.22 -15.42
C GLY A 275 1.88 26.43 -15.08
N ASP A 276 1.04 26.50 -16.12
CA ASP A 276 -0.40 26.73 -15.98
C ASP A 276 -1.21 25.46 -15.64
N HIS A 277 -0.55 24.33 -15.37
CA HIS A 277 -1.26 23.11 -15.01
C HIS A 277 -1.74 23.17 -13.55
N PRO A 278 -3.02 22.81 -13.28
CA PRO A 278 -3.54 22.81 -11.92
C PRO A 278 -2.81 21.79 -11.04
N ILE A 279 -2.53 22.19 -9.79
CA ILE A 279 -2.00 21.31 -8.75
C ILE A 279 -3.11 21.02 -7.74
N PHE A 280 -3.34 19.75 -7.41
CA PHE A 280 -4.28 19.36 -6.34
C PHE A 280 -3.54 18.95 -5.06
N LEU A 281 -3.00 19.95 -4.37
CA LEU A 281 -2.29 19.78 -3.10
C LEU A 281 -3.07 19.04 -2.00
N PRO A 282 -4.41 19.18 -1.85
CA PRO A 282 -5.13 18.46 -0.81
C PRO A 282 -4.97 16.94 -0.85
N ALA A 283 -4.75 16.35 -2.03
CA ALA A 283 -4.48 14.91 -2.15
C ALA A 283 -3.13 14.49 -1.55
N CYS A 284 -2.21 15.41 -1.27
CA CYS A 284 -0.92 15.06 -0.66
C CYS A 284 -1.06 14.60 0.80
N TRP A 285 -2.01 15.15 1.55
CA TRP A 285 -2.14 14.88 2.99
C TRP A 285 -3.53 14.40 3.42
N ASN A 286 -4.52 14.40 2.53
CA ASN A 286 -5.84 13.83 2.80
C ASN A 286 -6.09 12.61 1.90
N LEU A 287 -6.05 11.42 2.50
CA LEU A 287 -6.19 10.15 1.78
C LEU A 287 -7.58 9.98 1.13
N GLU A 288 -8.66 10.47 1.76
CA GLU A 288 -9.99 10.39 1.17
C GLU A 288 -10.12 11.28 -0.06
N LEU A 289 -9.56 12.50 -0.02
CA LEU A 289 -9.52 13.41 -1.18
C LEU A 289 -8.64 12.83 -2.29
N ARG A 290 -7.50 12.22 -1.95
CA ARG A 290 -6.66 11.51 -2.94
C ARG A 290 -7.42 10.37 -3.59
N MET A 291 -8.09 9.53 -2.80
CA MET A 291 -8.89 8.42 -3.33
C MET A 291 -10.03 8.94 -4.23
N ALA A 292 -10.75 9.98 -3.79
CA ALA A 292 -11.82 10.58 -4.58
C ALA A 292 -11.30 11.18 -5.89
N LEU A 293 -10.13 11.81 -5.89
CA LEU A 293 -9.49 12.33 -7.08
C LEU A 293 -9.16 11.19 -8.05
N TYR A 294 -8.60 10.09 -7.54
CA TYR A 294 -8.28 8.92 -8.35
C TYR A 294 -9.50 8.23 -8.93
N GLU A 295 -10.60 8.14 -8.18
CA GLU A 295 -11.88 7.63 -8.68
C GLU A 295 -12.49 8.51 -9.77
N ALA A 296 -12.40 9.83 -9.62
CA ALA A 296 -13.02 10.78 -10.54
C ALA A 296 -12.17 11.07 -11.78
N ALA A 297 -10.88 10.71 -11.76
CA ALA A 297 -9.98 10.88 -12.89
C ALA A 297 -10.43 10.02 -14.07
N TRP A 298 -10.38 10.58 -15.29
CA TRP A 298 -10.55 9.75 -16.49
C TRP A 298 -9.36 8.78 -16.66
N LEU A 299 -8.17 9.21 -16.24
CA LEU A 299 -7.00 8.35 -16.13
C LEU A 299 -6.02 8.89 -15.07
N ASN A 300 -5.53 8.00 -14.21
CA ASN A 300 -4.42 8.25 -13.30
C ASN A 300 -3.11 7.76 -13.92
N ILE A 301 -2.06 8.56 -13.88
CA ILE A 301 -0.77 8.23 -14.49
C ILE A 301 0.36 8.56 -13.51
N GLY A 302 1.38 7.72 -13.46
CA GLY A 302 2.59 7.97 -12.67
C GLY A 302 3.48 6.76 -12.51
N MET A 303 4.56 6.93 -11.76
CA MET A 303 5.50 5.85 -11.41
C MET A 303 4.93 4.95 -10.31
N MET A 304 5.21 3.64 -10.34
CA MET A 304 4.73 2.73 -9.30
C MET A 304 5.33 3.09 -7.93
N GLN A 305 4.46 3.60 -7.06
CA GLN A 305 4.80 4.10 -5.74
C GLN A 305 3.65 3.92 -4.76
N GLY A 306 3.96 4.03 -3.46
CA GLY A 306 3.01 3.82 -2.38
C GLY A 306 1.68 4.54 -2.54
N PRO A 307 1.66 5.87 -2.79
CA PRO A 307 0.41 6.59 -3.05
C PRO A 307 -0.50 6.00 -4.13
N LEU A 308 0.04 5.36 -5.17
CA LEU A 308 -0.74 4.75 -6.24
C LEU A 308 -1.29 3.36 -5.87
N GLU A 309 -0.91 2.78 -4.71
CA GLU A 309 -1.62 1.62 -4.14
C GLU A 309 -3.10 1.88 -4.00
N LEU A 310 -3.48 3.13 -3.74
CA LEU A 310 -4.88 3.54 -3.69
C LEU A 310 -5.58 3.36 -5.04
N CYS A 311 -4.91 3.62 -6.16
CA CYS A 311 -5.48 3.43 -7.50
C CYS A 311 -5.70 1.94 -7.79
N TRP A 312 -4.68 1.11 -7.57
CA TRP A 312 -4.79 -0.28 -7.99
C TRP A 312 -5.59 -1.17 -7.05
N LEU A 313 -5.89 -0.69 -5.85
CA LEU A 313 -6.83 -1.32 -4.93
C LEU A 313 -8.25 -0.72 -5.02
N ASN A 314 -8.52 0.12 -6.03
CA ASN A 314 -9.82 0.70 -6.32
C ASN A 314 -10.29 0.32 -7.72
N GLU A 315 -11.36 -0.47 -7.81
CA GLU A 315 -11.94 -0.94 -9.08
C GLU A 315 -12.51 0.18 -9.97
N ASN A 316 -12.84 1.34 -9.40
CA ASN A 316 -13.35 2.50 -10.14
C ASN A 316 -12.22 3.38 -10.67
N ALA A 317 -10.99 3.21 -10.19
CA ALA A 317 -9.86 3.99 -10.65
C ALA A 317 -9.26 3.36 -11.92
N ARG A 318 -9.09 4.20 -12.94
CA ARG A 318 -8.37 3.86 -14.16
C ARG A 318 -6.92 4.27 -14.01
N TYR A 319 -5.97 3.43 -14.38
CA TYR A 319 -4.56 3.79 -14.24
C TYR A 319 -3.67 3.31 -15.38
N LEU A 320 -2.61 4.08 -15.60
CA LEU A 320 -1.45 3.73 -16.40
C LEU A 320 -0.19 3.98 -15.57
N ILE A 321 0.39 2.93 -15.01
CA ILE A 321 1.45 3.02 -14.01
C ILE A 321 2.76 2.49 -14.55
N PHE A 322 3.83 3.28 -14.44
CA PHE A 322 5.15 2.94 -14.97
C PHE A 322 5.98 2.20 -13.91
N LEU A 323 6.54 1.06 -14.28
CA LEU A 323 7.40 0.23 -13.45
C LEU A 323 8.56 -0.30 -14.30
N PRO A 324 9.73 0.37 -14.27
CA PRO A 324 10.90 -0.15 -14.96
C PRO A 324 11.38 -1.45 -14.29
N ALA A 325 11.16 -2.60 -14.95
CA ALA A 325 11.72 -3.88 -14.50
C ALA A 325 13.20 -3.96 -14.86
N GLY A 326 14.02 -4.43 -13.91
CA GLY A 326 15.44 -4.74 -14.16
C GLY A 326 16.45 -3.78 -13.54
N GLY A 327 16.02 -2.98 -12.55
CA GLY A 327 16.92 -2.15 -11.75
C GLY A 327 17.46 -2.83 -10.48
N GLU A 328 17.89 -1.98 -9.54
CA GLU A 328 18.47 -2.32 -8.24
C GLU A 328 17.48 -3.01 -7.27
N ALA A 329 17.93 -3.23 -6.02
CA ALA A 329 17.16 -3.88 -4.97
C ALA A 329 15.77 -3.23 -4.79
N GLY A 330 14.71 -4.05 -4.85
CA GLY A 330 13.31 -3.61 -4.70
C GLY A 330 12.49 -3.60 -5.99
N ILE A 331 13.13 -3.37 -7.15
CA ILE A 331 12.50 -3.41 -8.48
C ILE A 331 13.14 -4.46 -9.41
N SER A 332 14.03 -5.30 -8.86
CA SER A 332 14.53 -6.48 -9.54
C SER A 332 13.38 -7.47 -9.80
N ALA A 333 13.47 -8.23 -10.89
CA ALA A 333 12.44 -9.22 -11.25
C ALA A 333 12.18 -10.23 -10.12
N ASP A 334 13.24 -10.66 -9.42
CA ASP A 334 13.13 -11.56 -8.27
C ASP A 334 12.38 -10.91 -7.10
N ALA A 335 12.69 -9.65 -6.76
CA ALA A 335 12.03 -8.94 -5.67
C ALA A 335 10.54 -8.69 -5.95
N LEU A 336 10.21 -8.35 -7.20
CA LEU A 336 8.82 -8.19 -7.64
C LEU A 336 8.06 -9.53 -7.60
N THR A 337 8.70 -10.61 -8.04
CA THR A 337 8.12 -11.96 -7.98
C THR A 337 7.91 -12.43 -6.54
N GLU A 338 8.83 -12.13 -5.61
CA GLU A 338 8.66 -12.42 -4.18
C GLU A 338 7.47 -11.65 -3.56
N GLN A 339 7.09 -10.50 -4.14
CA GLN A 339 5.91 -9.73 -3.74
C GLN A 339 4.62 -10.24 -4.39
N GLY A 340 4.70 -11.24 -5.27
CA GLY A 340 3.55 -11.84 -5.96
C GLY A 340 3.24 -11.25 -7.34
N LEU A 341 4.02 -10.26 -7.79
CA LEU A 341 3.90 -9.65 -9.12
C LEU A 341 4.43 -10.58 -10.21
N ARG A 342 3.85 -10.47 -11.40
CA ARG A 342 4.31 -11.16 -12.62
C ARG A 342 4.91 -10.14 -13.57
N VAL A 343 6.22 -10.19 -13.77
CA VAL A 343 6.93 -9.26 -14.66
C VAL A 343 6.36 -9.34 -16.08
N GLY A 344 6.08 -8.17 -16.68
CA GLY A 344 5.47 -8.05 -18.00
C GLY A 344 3.95 -8.28 -18.03
N ARG A 345 3.29 -8.37 -16.87
CA ARG A 345 1.84 -8.50 -16.75
C ARG A 345 1.26 -7.40 -15.86
N ASP A 346 -0.03 -7.16 -16.01
CA ASP A 346 -0.78 -6.35 -15.04
C ASP A 346 -0.93 -7.11 -13.71
N LEU A 347 -1.44 -6.42 -12.68
CA LEU A 347 -1.76 -7.06 -11.41
C LEU A 347 -2.78 -8.18 -11.64
N ASP A 348 -2.72 -9.23 -10.82
CA ASP A 348 -3.68 -10.33 -10.89
C ASP A 348 -5.12 -9.86 -10.65
N PHE A 349 -5.22 -8.72 -9.98
CA PHE A 349 -6.45 -7.98 -9.76
C PHE A 349 -6.50 -6.65 -10.55
N ALA A 350 -6.01 -6.59 -11.79
CA ALA A 350 -6.19 -5.41 -12.65
C ALA A 350 -7.43 -5.54 -13.55
N THR A 351 -8.26 -4.49 -13.61
CA THR A 351 -9.40 -4.44 -14.53
C THR A 351 -8.91 -4.13 -15.96
N PRO A 352 -9.75 -4.27 -17.01
CA PRO A 352 -9.34 -3.86 -18.36
C PRO A 352 -8.91 -2.39 -18.51
N HIS A 353 -9.22 -1.54 -17.51
CA HIS A 353 -8.89 -0.11 -17.48
C HIS A 353 -7.72 0.21 -16.54
N GLN A 354 -6.94 -0.80 -16.18
CA GLN A 354 -5.84 -0.72 -15.23
C GLN A 354 -4.60 -1.39 -15.85
N ARG A 355 -3.55 -0.61 -16.13
CA ARG A 355 -2.37 -1.09 -16.84
C ARG A 355 -1.05 -0.69 -16.19
N ILE A 356 -0.13 -1.65 -16.09
CA ILE A 356 1.28 -1.45 -15.79
C ILE A 356 2.06 -1.35 -17.10
N VAL A 357 2.82 -0.28 -17.24
CA VAL A 357 3.82 -0.09 -18.29
C VAL A 357 5.17 -0.50 -17.73
N TRP A 358 5.76 -1.56 -18.28
CA TRP A 358 7.00 -2.15 -17.78
C TRP A 358 8.26 -1.42 -18.28
N GLU A 359 8.20 -0.09 -18.29
CA GLU A 359 9.22 0.82 -18.84
C GLU A 359 9.44 2.01 -17.90
N ALA A 360 10.51 2.76 -18.13
CA ALA A 360 10.74 4.04 -17.45
C ALA A 360 9.79 5.12 -17.96
N ASP A 361 9.52 6.14 -17.14
CA ASP A 361 8.67 7.30 -17.44
C ASP A 361 9.35 8.36 -18.30
N GLN A 362 10.06 7.92 -19.34
CA GLN A 362 10.57 8.83 -20.37
C GLN A 362 9.43 9.34 -21.25
N LEU A 363 9.52 10.59 -21.71
CA LEU A 363 8.47 11.25 -22.49
C LEU A 363 7.91 10.39 -23.64
N ALA A 364 8.78 9.77 -24.44
CA ALA A 364 8.38 8.92 -25.56
C ALA A 364 7.56 7.70 -25.11
N ASN A 365 7.95 7.07 -23.99
CA ASN A 365 7.24 5.91 -23.43
C ASN A 365 5.88 6.34 -22.86
N VAL A 366 5.84 7.51 -22.19
CA VAL A 366 4.60 8.09 -21.66
C VAL A 366 3.61 8.39 -22.78
N GLU A 367 4.04 9.08 -23.83
CA GLU A 367 3.21 9.40 -25.00
C GLU A 367 2.71 8.13 -25.72
N ALA A 368 3.60 7.16 -25.97
CA ALA A 368 3.24 5.91 -26.64
C ALA A 368 2.24 5.08 -25.83
N ALA A 369 2.48 4.92 -24.54
CA ALA A 369 1.59 4.16 -23.65
C ALA A 369 0.24 4.85 -23.51
N PHE A 370 0.21 6.19 -23.35
CA PHE A 370 -1.01 6.97 -23.30
C PHE A 370 -1.82 6.86 -24.59
N ALA A 371 -1.21 7.05 -25.76
CA ALA A 371 -1.87 6.95 -27.06
C ALA A 371 -2.42 5.53 -27.34
N SER A 372 -1.69 4.50 -26.93
CA SER A 372 -2.15 3.11 -27.05
C SER A 372 -3.33 2.82 -26.12
N PHE A 373 -3.21 3.20 -24.85
CA PHE A 373 -4.19 2.83 -23.82
C PHE A 373 -5.47 3.67 -23.87
N SER A 374 -5.36 4.98 -24.14
CA SER A 374 -6.50 5.89 -24.25
C SER A 374 -7.56 5.43 -25.26
N ARG A 375 -7.13 4.77 -26.35
CA ARG A 375 -8.03 4.19 -27.36
C ARG A 375 -8.88 3.02 -26.85
N THR A 376 -8.47 2.40 -25.75
CA THR A 376 -9.18 1.28 -25.12
C THR A 376 -10.11 1.73 -23.99
N LEU A 377 -9.99 2.99 -23.55
CA LEU A 377 -10.80 3.54 -22.48
C LEU A 377 -12.10 4.12 -23.05
N PRO A 378 -13.25 3.91 -22.39
CA PRO A 378 -14.48 4.54 -22.80
C PRO A 378 -14.41 6.06 -22.58
N ASP A 379 -15.16 6.79 -23.40
CA ASP A 379 -15.16 8.25 -23.42
C ASP A 379 -15.68 8.89 -22.13
N ARG A 380 -16.55 8.18 -21.40
CA ARG A 380 -17.11 8.61 -20.11
C ARG A 380 -16.74 7.63 -18.99
N MET A 381 -16.65 8.15 -17.76
CA MET A 381 -16.64 7.31 -16.56
C MET A 381 -18.01 6.63 -16.40
N PRO A 382 -18.09 5.39 -15.87
CA PRO A 382 -19.37 4.83 -15.45
C PRO A 382 -19.97 5.78 -14.40
N ALA A 383 -21.28 6.02 -14.49
CA ALA A 383 -22.00 6.92 -13.58
C ALA A 383 -22.01 6.40 -12.14
#